data_AF-A0A955JV56-F1
#
_entry.id   AF-A0A955JV56-F1
#
_cell.length_a   1.000
_cell.length_b   1.000
_cell.length_c   1.000
_cell.angle_alpha   90.00
_cell.angle_beta   90.00
_cell.angle_gamma   90.00
#
_symmetry.space_group_name_H-M   'P 1'
#
loop_
_entity.id
_entity.type
_entity.pdbx_description
1 polymer ?
#
loop_
_entity_poly.entity_id
_entity_poly.type
_entity_poly.pdbx_seq_one_letter_code
_entity_poly.pdbx_strand_id
1 'polypeptide(L)'
;MLSSVQKALTWLDAFFEVTKRGSTLWREARGGLVTFVTMSYIVVLNPLILGFAQDANGQFLGGGTEPNLAAIAAATALVAGVMTILMGVLGNFPLALATGLGLNAFVAFGVASQMTWADAMGLIVLEGVVIMLLVLTG
;
A
#
# COMPACT_ATOMS: atom_id res chain seq x y z
N MET A 1 -6.84 10.11 34.29
CA MET A 1 -7.14 10.10 32.84
C MET A 1 -6.55 11.29 32.10
N LEU A 2 -6.66 12.54 32.59
CA LEU A 2 -6.10 13.73 31.92
C LEU A 2 -4.55 13.76 31.87
N SER A 3 -3.86 13.21 32.87
CA SER A 3 -2.38 13.19 32.91
C SER A 3 -1.75 12.26 31.86
N SER A 4 -2.42 11.16 31.51
CA SER A 4 -1.92 10.16 30.55
C SER A 4 -1.92 10.70 29.12
N VAL A 5 -2.96 11.46 28.77
CA VAL A 5 -3.11 12.09 27.44
C VAL A 5 -2.04 13.16 27.23
N GLN A 6 -1.81 14.00 28.24
CA GLN A 6 -0.80 15.07 28.17
C GLN A 6 0.63 14.52 28.03
N LYS A 7 0.90 13.36 28.63
CA LYS A 7 2.17 12.61 28.51
C LYS A 7 2.34 11.93 27.15
N ALA A 8 1.26 11.44 26.56
CA ALA A 8 1.28 10.84 25.23
C ALA A 8 1.50 11.88 24.13
N LEU A 9 0.88 13.07 24.26
CA LEU A 9 1.08 14.20 23.35
C LEU A 9 2.54 14.68 23.34
N THR A 10 3.21 14.70 24.50
CA THR A 10 4.63 15.07 24.58
C THR A 10 5.57 14.00 24.03
N TRP A 11 5.24 12.71 24.15
CA TRP A 11 6.06 11.64 23.54
C TRP A 11 5.92 11.60 22.02
N LEU A 12 4.69 11.73 21.49
CA LEU A 12 4.45 11.78 20.03
C LEU A 12 5.12 13.00 19.40
N ASP A 13 5.03 14.17 20.05
CA ASP A 13 5.71 15.38 19.59
C ASP A 13 7.23 15.21 19.61
N ALA A 14 7.79 14.54 20.63
CA ALA A 14 9.22 14.25 20.69
C ALA A 14 9.68 13.23 19.64
N PHE A 15 8.89 12.19 19.35
CA PHE A 15 9.24 11.13 18.40
C PHE A 15 9.17 11.60 16.93
N PHE A 16 8.08 12.30 16.57
CA PHE A 16 7.87 12.81 15.21
C PHE A 16 8.44 14.21 15.00
N GLU A 17 8.92 14.85 16.06
CA GLU A 17 9.46 16.22 16.05
C GLU A 17 8.44 17.26 15.51
N VAL A 18 7.15 17.09 15.82
CA VAL A 18 6.04 17.82 15.20
C VAL A 18 6.18 19.34 15.38
N THR A 19 6.47 19.79 16.61
CA THR A 19 6.68 21.20 16.95
C THR A 19 7.95 21.76 16.31
N LYS A 20 9.04 20.97 16.26
CA LYS A 20 10.29 21.39 15.58
C LYS A 20 10.06 21.57 14.08
N ARG A 21 9.18 20.77 13.48
CA ARG A 21 8.75 20.89 12.07
C ARG A 21 7.73 22.03 11.84
N GLY A 22 7.38 22.79 12.89
CA GLY A 22 6.46 23.93 12.80
C GLY A 22 4.99 23.54 12.58
N SER A 23 4.62 22.31 12.95
CA SER A 23 3.27 21.77 12.77
C SER A 23 2.56 21.52 14.10
N THR A 24 1.30 21.10 14.04
CA THR A 24 0.50 20.69 15.20
C THR A 24 -0.13 19.33 14.94
N LEU A 25 -0.37 18.54 15.99
CA LEU A 25 -1.00 17.21 15.85
C LEU A 25 -2.35 17.27 15.11
N TRP A 26 -3.10 18.36 15.28
CA TRP A 26 -4.35 18.56 14.55
C TRP A 26 -4.14 18.82 13.06
N ARG A 27 -3.08 19.57 12.71
CA ARG A 27 -2.70 19.80 11.32
C ARG A 27 -2.24 18.50 10.64
N GLU A 28 -1.44 17.69 11.34
CA GLU A 28 -0.99 16.38 10.86
C GLU A 28 -2.16 15.41 10.68
N ALA A 29 -3.08 15.31 11.64
CA ALA A 29 -4.26 14.45 11.54
C ALA A 29 -5.15 14.82 10.34
N ARG A 30 -5.37 16.13 10.11
CA ARG A 30 -6.10 16.62 8.93
C ARG A 30 -5.35 16.33 7.64
N GLY A 31 -4.02 16.49 7.63
CA GLY A 31 -3.17 16.14 6.49
C GLY A 31 -3.31 14.67 6.12
N GLY A 32 -3.19 13.78 7.11
CA GLY A 32 -3.37 12.34 6.92
C GLY A 32 -4.77 11.97 6.40
N LEU A 33 -5.82 12.61 6.92
CA LEU A 33 -7.19 12.39 6.42
C LEU A 33 -7.34 12.83 4.96
N VAL A 34 -6.79 13.99 4.58
CA VAL A 34 -6.82 14.46 3.20
C VAL A 34 -6.07 13.48 2.30
N THR A 35 -4.86 13.06 2.67
CA THR A 35 -4.08 12.06 1.93
C THR A 35 -4.82 10.74 1.79
N PHE A 36 -5.46 10.25 2.86
CA PHE A 36 -6.27 9.04 2.82
C PHE A 36 -7.41 9.15 1.80
N VAL A 37 -8.18 10.24 1.85
CA VAL A 37 -9.29 10.45 0.90
C VAL A 37 -8.76 10.58 -0.54
N THR A 38 -7.65 11.30 -0.75
CA THR A 38 -7.01 11.42 -2.07
C THR A 38 -6.56 10.08 -2.62
N MET A 39 -6.10 9.14 -1.78
CA MET A 39 -5.63 7.82 -2.20
C MET A 39 -6.73 6.74 -2.19
N SER A 40 -7.90 7.02 -1.58
CA SER A 40 -8.99 6.04 -1.41
C SER A 40 -9.47 5.42 -2.72
N TYR A 41 -9.30 6.12 -3.84
CA TYR A 41 -9.63 5.61 -5.18
C TYR A 41 -8.90 4.29 -5.52
N ILE A 42 -7.74 4.01 -4.92
CA ILE A 42 -6.99 2.76 -5.08
C ILE A 42 -7.80 1.54 -4.62
N VAL A 43 -8.63 1.70 -3.58
CA VAL A 43 -9.47 0.62 -3.03
C VAL A 43 -10.51 0.17 -4.06
N VAL A 44 -10.89 1.04 -4.99
CA VAL A 44 -11.84 0.73 -6.07
C VAL A 44 -11.11 0.38 -7.36
N LEU A 45 -10.13 1.19 -7.80
CA LEU A 45 -9.48 0.98 -9.08
C LEU A 45 -8.59 -0.26 -9.13
N ASN A 46 -7.89 -0.59 -8.04
CA ASN A 46 -6.98 -1.73 -8.08
C ASN A 46 -7.71 -3.07 -8.29
N PRO A 47 -8.81 -3.37 -7.57
CA PRO A 47 -9.63 -4.54 -7.85
C PRO A 47 -10.18 -4.57 -9.28
N LEU A 48 -10.59 -3.43 -9.83
CA LEU A 48 -11.11 -3.39 -11.20
C LEU A 48 -10.04 -3.73 -12.25
N ILE A 49 -8.79 -3.33 -12.01
CA ILE A 49 -7.66 -3.66 -12.90
C ILE A 49 -7.30 -5.14 -12.80
N LEU A 50 -7.10 -5.65 -11.58
CA LEU A 50 -6.58 -7.00 -11.36
C LEU A 50 -7.67 -8.08 -11.43
N GLY A 51 -8.87 -7.80 -10.94
CA GLY A 51 -9.91 -8.80 -10.73
C GLY A 51 -10.69 -9.17 -11.99
N PHE A 52 -10.69 -8.32 -13.02
CA PHE A 52 -11.28 -8.65 -14.32
C PHE A 52 -10.27 -9.18 -15.33
N ALA A 53 -8.98 -9.17 -15.01
CA ALA A 53 -7.95 -9.75 -15.86
C ALA A 53 -7.92 -11.27 -15.68
N GLN A 54 -7.88 -11.97 -16.81
CA GLN A 54 -7.71 -13.41 -16.88
C GLN A 54 -6.25 -13.74 -17.16
N ASP A 55 -5.77 -14.83 -16.57
CA ASP A 55 -4.45 -15.36 -16.91
C ASP A 55 -4.47 -16.17 -18.22
N ALA A 56 -3.31 -16.71 -18.61
CA ALA A 56 -3.17 -17.55 -19.81
C ALA A 56 -4.11 -18.77 -19.84
N ASN A 57 -4.61 -19.23 -18.69
CA ASN A 57 -5.53 -20.35 -18.56
C ASN A 57 -7.00 -19.90 -18.43
N GLY A 58 -7.27 -18.61 -18.59
CA GLY A 58 -8.61 -18.02 -18.42
C GLY A 58 -9.06 -17.90 -16.96
N GLN A 59 -8.15 -18.06 -15.99
CA GLN A 59 -8.48 -17.98 -14.56
C GLN A 59 -8.34 -16.55 -14.04
N PHE A 60 -9.16 -16.20 -13.05
CA PHE A 60 -9.06 -14.91 -12.38
C PHE A 60 -8.10 -14.97 -11.19
N LEU A 61 -7.60 -13.80 -10.79
CA LEU A 61 -6.73 -13.66 -9.64
C LEU A 61 -7.43 -14.22 -8.38
N GLY A 62 -6.82 -15.24 -7.76
CA GLY A 62 -7.41 -16.02 -6.68
C GLY A 62 -7.74 -17.46 -7.03
N GLY A 63 -7.50 -17.90 -8.28
CA GLY A 63 -7.58 -19.30 -8.70
C GLY A 63 -8.99 -19.82 -8.96
N GLY A 64 -9.97 -18.92 -9.14
CA GLY A 64 -11.35 -19.25 -9.47
C GLY A 64 -11.76 -18.83 -10.87
N THR A 65 -12.91 -19.33 -11.30
CA THR A 65 -13.58 -18.94 -12.55
C THR A 65 -14.35 -17.62 -12.43
N GLU A 66 -14.38 -17.01 -11.24
CA GLU A 66 -15.12 -15.78 -10.96
C GLU A 66 -14.20 -14.68 -10.39
N PRO A 67 -14.40 -13.41 -10.80
CA PRO A 67 -13.72 -12.26 -10.23
C PRO A 67 -13.98 -12.09 -8.72
N ASN A 68 -12.94 -12.06 -7.89
CA ASN A 68 -13.06 -11.75 -6.46
C ASN A 68 -12.54 -10.35 -6.12
N LEU A 69 -13.29 -9.33 -6.53
CA LEU A 69 -12.93 -7.93 -6.30
C LEU A 69 -12.80 -7.58 -4.81
N ALA A 70 -13.68 -8.15 -3.97
CA ALA A 70 -13.68 -7.86 -2.54
C ALA A 70 -12.41 -8.36 -1.84
N ALA A 71 -11.95 -9.57 -2.17
CA ALA A 71 -10.70 -10.10 -1.62
C ALA A 71 -9.49 -9.28 -2.07
N ILE A 72 -9.44 -8.90 -3.35
CA ILE A 72 -8.35 -8.05 -3.88
C ILE A 72 -8.35 -6.68 -3.20
N ALA A 73 -9.52 -6.07 -3.01
CA ALA A 73 -9.68 -4.79 -2.32
C ALA A 73 -9.20 -4.87 -0.87
N ALA A 74 -9.64 -5.90 -0.15
CA ALA A 74 -9.29 -6.13 1.24
C ALA A 74 -7.78 -6.36 1.41
N ALA A 75 -7.18 -7.21 0.55
CA ALA A 75 -5.75 -7.46 0.57
C ALA A 75 -4.94 -6.19 0.25
N THR A 76 -5.35 -5.42 -0.77
CA THR A 76 -4.69 -4.17 -1.14
C THR A 76 -4.77 -3.15 0.00
N ALA A 77 -5.95 -2.95 0.58
CA ALA A 77 -6.16 -1.98 1.66
C ALA A 77 -5.38 -2.36 2.93
N LEU A 78 -5.37 -3.66 3.27
CA LEU A 78 -4.62 -4.17 4.42
C LEU A 78 -3.11 -3.94 4.23
N VAL A 79 -2.55 -4.35 3.08
CA VAL A 79 -1.11 -4.21 2.81
C VAL A 79 -0.72 -2.74 2.71
N ALA A 80 -1.49 -1.90 2.02
CA ALA A 80 -1.22 -0.46 1.91
C ALA A 80 -1.28 0.22 3.29
N GLY A 81 -2.25 -0.13 4.13
CA GLY A 81 -2.35 0.37 5.50
C GLY A 81 -1.14 -0.02 6.35
N VAL A 82 -0.76 -1.30 6.34
CA VAL A 82 0.42 -1.79 7.07
C VAL A 82 1.69 -1.09 6.58
N MET A 83 1.92 -1.01 5.26
CA MET A 83 3.12 -0.37 4.71
C MET A 83 3.17 1.13 5.00
N THR A 84 2.03 1.83 4.94
CA THR A 84 1.95 3.25 5.32
C THR A 84 2.25 3.45 6.81
N ILE A 85 1.75 2.58 7.68
CA ILE A 85 2.06 2.63 9.12
C ILE A 85 3.54 2.38 9.37
N LEU A 86 4.13 1.36 8.72
CA LEU A 86 5.56 1.07 8.83
C LEU A 86 6.41 2.24 8.34
N MET A 87 6.03 2.90 7.24
CA MET A 87 6.72 4.10 6.75
C MET A 87 6.67 5.25 7.76
N GLY A 88 5.52 5.46 8.39
CA GLY A 88 5.37 6.46 9.45
C GLY A 88 6.21 6.13 10.68
N VAL A 89 6.13 4.90 11.20
CA VAL A 89 6.74 4.52 12.49
C VAL A 89 8.23 4.21 12.37
N LEU A 90 8.63 3.42 11.37
CA LEU A 90 10.02 3.00 11.18
C LEU A 90 10.79 4.00 10.32
N GLY A 91 10.15 4.53 9.27
CA GLY A 91 10.77 5.53 8.40
C GLY A 91 10.81 6.93 9.00
N ASN A 92 9.87 7.28 9.90
CA ASN A 92 9.68 8.65 10.39
C ASN A 92 9.56 9.68 9.25
N PHE A 93 8.96 9.25 8.13
CA PHE A 93 8.70 10.07 6.94
C PHE A 93 7.18 10.15 6.68
N PRO A 94 6.64 11.35 6.40
CA PRO A 94 5.22 11.55 6.14
C PRO A 94 4.85 11.14 4.70
N LEU A 95 5.09 9.88 4.35
CA LEU A 95 4.82 9.31 3.03
C LEU A 95 3.83 8.16 3.14
N ALA A 96 2.71 8.29 2.41
CA ALA A 96 1.73 7.23 2.29
C ALA A 96 2.14 6.26 1.18
N LEU A 97 2.09 4.96 1.49
CA LEU A 97 2.49 3.88 0.58
C LEU A 97 1.25 3.09 0.15
N ALA A 98 1.08 2.96 -1.15
CA ALA A 98 0.03 2.14 -1.75
C ALA A 98 0.53 1.55 -3.07
N THR A 99 -0.32 0.79 -3.73
CA THR A 99 0.04 0.11 -4.97
C THR A 99 0.19 1.07 -6.16
N GLY A 100 1.16 0.79 -7.02
CA GLY A 100 1.37 1.52 -8.27
C GLY A 100 0.42 1.04 -9.37
N LEU A 101 -0.62 1.83 -9.68
CA LEU A 101 -1.66 1.42 -10.64
C LEU A 101 -1.13 1.11 -12.05
N GLY A 102 -0.11 1.83 -12.52
CA GLY A 102 0.52 1.55 -13.82
C GLY A 102 1.21 0.19 -13.88
N LEU A 103 1.93 -0.19 -12.82
CA LEU A 103 2.55 -1.52 -12.72
C LEU A 103 1.50 -2.62 -12.66
N ASN A 104 0.40 -2.40 -11.94
CA ASN A 104 -0.66 -3.39 -11.84
C ASN A 104 -1.37 -3.64 -13.17
N ALA A 105 -1.56 -2.60 -13.99
CA ALA A 105 -2.06 -2.76 -15.35
C ALA A 105 -1.08 -3.56 -16.23
N PHE A 106 0.23 -3.28 -16.11
CA PHE A 106 1.26 -4.06 -16.81
C PHE A 106 1.26 -5.54 -16.38
N VAL A 107 1.18 -5.81 -15.08
CA VAL A 107 1.09 -7.18 -14.56
C VAL A 107 -0.17 -7.88 -15.07
N ALA A 108 -1.32 -7.22 -14.99
CA ALA A 108 -2.61 -7.79 -15.38
C ALA A 108 -2.69 -8.11 -16.88
N PHE A 109 -2.30 -7.17 -17.73
CA PHE A 109 -2.53 -7.29 -19.18
C PHE A 109 -1.29 -7.71 -19.97
N GLY A 110 -0.10 -7.44 -19.44
CA GLY A 110 1.18 -7.78 -20.10
C GLY A 110 1.78 -9.10 -19.62
N VAL A 111 1.73 -9.37 -18.32
CA VAL A 111 2.39 -10.55 -17.72
C VAL A 111 1.40 -11.70 -17.55
N ALA A 112 0.31 -11.51 -16.81
CA ALA A 112 -0.65 -12.55 -16.50
C ALA A 112 -1.36 -13.09 -17.75
N SER A 113 -1.50 -12.30 -18.81
CA SER A 113 -2.03 -12.79 -20.09
C SER A 113 -1.17 -13.87 -20.77
N GLN A 114 0.09 -14.04 -20.34
CA GLN A 114 1.06 -14.96 -20.93
C GLN A 114 1.52 -16.09 -19.99
N MET A 115 1.16 -16.04 -18.70
CA MET A 115 1.54 -17.05 -17.70
C MET A 115 0.45 -17.18 -16.63
N THR A 116 0.58 -18.15 -15.70
CA THR A 116 -0.43 -18.28 -14.64
C THR A 116 -0.33 -17.12 -13.64
N TRP A 117 -1.44 -16.80 -12.95
CA TRP A 117 -1.39 -15.81 -11.87
C TRP A 117 -0.37 -16.17 -10.78
N ALA A 118 -0.16 -17.46 -10.51
CA ALA A 118 0.85 -17.91 -9.54
C ALA A 118 2.26 -17.56 -10.00
N ASP A 119 2.59 -17.79 -11.28
CA ASP A 119 3.89 -17.46 -11.86
C ASP A 119 4.10 -15.94 -11.90
N ALA A 120 3.08 -15.18 -12.30
CA ALA A 120 3.13 -13.72 -12.34
C ALA A 120 3.37 -13.13 -10.94
N MET A 121 2.67 -13.62 -9.92
CA MET A 121 2.88 -13.18 -8.52
C MET A 121 4.25 -13.63 -7.98
N GLY A 122 4.72 -14.81 -8.36
CA GLY A 122 6.07 -15.28 -8.05
C GLY A 122 7.15 -14.36 -8.61
N LEU A 123 6.98 -13.91 -9.86
CA LEU A 123 7.88 -12.96 -10.50
C LEU A 123 7.90 -11.61 -9.78
N ILE A 124 6.73 -11.09 -9.35
CA ILE A 124 6.65 -9.84 -8.57
C ILE A 124 7.44 -9.94 -7.26
N VAL A 125 7.36 -11.07 -6.56
CA VAL A 125 8.12 -11.29 -5.32
C VAL A 125 9.63 -11.28 -5.60
N LEU A 126 10.07 -11.97 -6.67
CA LEU A 126 11.48 -11.98 -7.07
C LEU A 126 11.99 -10.60 -7.46
N GLU A 127 11.22 -9.84 -8.24
CA GLU A 127 11.51 -8.44 -8.57
C GLU A 127 11.64 -7.59 -7.30
N GLY A 128 10.75 -7.76 -6.33
CA GLY A 128 10.83 -7.09 -5.03
C GLY A 128 12.13 -7.40 -4.28
N VAL A 129 12.59 -8.66 -4.29
CA VAL A 129 13.86 -9.05 -3.68
C VAL A 129 15.04 -8.41 -4.43
N VAL A 130 15.03 -8.42 -5.76
CA VAL A 130 16.08 -7.80 -6.58
C VAL A 130 16.17 -6.29 -6.29
N ILE A 131 15.04 -5.58 -6.29
CA ILE A 131 15.00 -4.15 -5.99
C ILE A 131 15.46 -3.87 -4.56
N MET A 132 15.06 -4.69 -3.59
CA MET A 132 15.53 -4.56 -2.21
C MET A 132 17.05 -4.69 -2.12
N LEU A 133 17.66 -5.67 -2.80
CA LEU A 133 19.10 -5.83 -2.82
C LEU A 133 19.80 -4.63 -3.47
N LEU A 134 19.28 -4.13 -4.61
CA LEU A 134 19.82 -2.95 -5.27
C LEU A 134 19.79 -1.72 -4.35
N VAL A 135 18.70 -1.51 -3.61
CA VAL A 135 18.56 -0.41 -2.63
C VAL A 135 19.52 -0.56 -1.44
N LEU A 136 19.88 -1.79 -1.06
CA LEU A 136 20.84 -2.02 0.03
C LEU A 136 22.30 -1.88 -0.41
N THR A 137 22.61 -2.15 -1.68
CA THR A 137 23.99 -2.17 -2.20
C THR A 137 24.41 -0.91 -2.96
N GLY A 138 23.45 -0.10 -3.41
CA GLY A 138 23.67 1.18 -4.09
C GLY A 138 23.51 2.37 -3.16
#